data_AF-A0A2E5IZ83-F1
#
_entry.id   AF-A0A2E5IZ83-F1
#
_cell.length_a   1.000
_cell.length_b   1.000
_cell.length_c   1.000
_cell.angle_alpha   90.00
_cell.angle_beta   90.00
_cell.angle_gamma   90.00
#
_symmetry.space_group_name_H-M   'P 1'
#
loop_
_entity.id
_entity.type
_entity.pdbx_description
1 polymer ?
#
loop_
_entity_poly.entity_id
_entity_poly.type
_entity_poly.pdbx_seq_one_letter_code
_entity_poly.pdbx_strand_id
1 'polypeptide(L)' 'MAILRSAALALEFGFVVGVLTIIGIFGGNWLDENFGVAPVFLLGGILLGLAGSGYVMYMIFKWQQGADG' A
#
# COMPACT_ATOMS: atom_id res chain seq x y z
N MET A 1 27.71 7.66 2.48
CA MET A 1 26.70 6.56 2.35
C MET A 1 25.28 6.98 2.74
N ALA A 2 25.02 8.19 3.24
CA ALA A 2 23.67 8.61 3.66
C ALA A 2 22.63 8.60 2.53
N ILE A 3 23.00 9.13 1.35
CA ILE A 3 22.13 9.19 0.16
C ILE A 3 21.62 7.80 -0.27
N LEU A 4 22.48 6.77 -0.18
CA LEU A 4 22.11 5.42 -0.59
C LEU A 4 21.05 4.82 0.34
N ARG A 5 21.12 5.10 1.65
CA ARG A 5 20.11 4.66 2.63
C ARG A 5 18.79 5.40 2.44
N SER A 6 18.83 6.71 2.21
CA SER A 6 17.63 7.52 1.90
C SER A 6 16.94 7.03 0.62
N ALA A 7 17.72 6.71 -0.42
CA ALA A 7 17.19 6.19 -1.68
C ALA A 7 16.57 4.79 -1.51
N ALA A 8 17.20 3.91 -0.72
CA ALA A 8 16.67 2.58 -0.42
C ALA A 8 15.31 2.64 0.30
N LEU A 9 15.19 3.51 1.32
CA LEU A 9 13.92 3.73 2.02
C LEU A 9 12.82 4.24 1.07
N ALA A 10 13.14 5.25 0.25
CA ALA A 10 12.18 5.78 -0.72
C ALA A 10 11.70 4.70 -1.70
N LEU A 11 12.60 3.82 -2.14
CA LEU A 11 12.29 2.73 -3.05
C LEU A 11 11.44 1.66 -2.38
N GLU A 12 11.75 1.29 -1.13
CA GLU A 12 10.94 0.37 -0.32
C GLU A 12 9.50 0.88 -0.17
N PHE A 13 9.34 2.15 0.18
CA PHE A 13 8.03 2.78 0.28
C PHE A 13 7.27 2.77 -1.04
N GLY A 14 7.92 3.15 -2.14
CA GLY A 14 7.33 3.09 -3.47
C GLY A 14 6.88 1.68 -3.86
N PHE A 15 7.68 0.67 -3.49
CA PHE A 15 7.37 -0.73 -3.77
C PHE A 15 6.15 -1.21 -2.98
N VAL A 16 6.07 -0.91 -1.68
CA VAL A 16 4.93 -1.29 -0.83
C VAL A 16 3.64 -0.64 -1.33
N VAL A 17 3.67 0.66 -1.60
CA VAL A 17 2.49 1.39 -2.11
C VAL A 17 2.07 0.85 -3.46
N GLY A 18 3.03 0.68 -4.39
CA GLY A 18 2.77 0.18 -5.74
C GLY A 18 2.17 -1.21 -5.73
N VAL A 19 2.78 -2.15 -5.01
CA VAL A 19 2.31 -3.55 -4.95
C VAL A 19 0.92 -3.64 -4.32
N LEU A 20 0.68 -2.97 -3.19
CA LEU A 20 -0.64 -3.00 -2.53
C LEU A 20 -1.73 -2.37 -3.41
N THR A 21 -1.40 -1.29 -4.12
CA THR A 21 -2.34 -0.61 -5.02
C THR A 21 -2.67 -1.49 -6.23
N ILE A 22 -1.67 -2.11 -6.85
CA ILE A 22 -1.85 -3.03 -7.99
C ILE A 22 -2.71 -4.22 -7.56
N ILE A 23 -2.41 -4.85 -6.42
CA ILE A 23 -3.21 -5.97 -5.91
C ILE A 23 -4.66 -5.52 -5.64
N GLY A 24 -4.87 -4.35 -5.05
CA GLY A 24 -6.20 -3.79 -4.81
C GLY A 24 -6.99 -3.55 -6.11
N ILE A 25 -6.34 -2.97 -7.13
CA ILE A 25 -6.96 -2.70 -8.43
C ILE A 25 -7.32 -4.01 -9.15
N PHE A 26 -6.35 -4.90 -9.34
CA PHE A 26 -6.57 -6.14 -10.09
C PHE A 26 -7.49 -7.11 -9.34
N GLY A 27 -7.34 -7.22 -8.02
CA GLY A 27 -8.23 -8.02 -7.19
C GLY A 27 -9.65 -7.48 -7.19
N GLY A 28 -9.81 -6.16 -7.06
CA GLY A 28 -11.12 -5.52 -7.12
C GLY A 28 -11.79 -5.67 -8.48
N ASN A 29 -11.04 -5.46 -9.58
CA ASN A 29 -11.56 -5.62 -10.93
C ASN A 29 -11.98 -7.08 -11.22
N TRP A 30 -11.17 -8.05 -10.81
CA TRP A 30 -11.50 -9.47 -10.97
C TRP A 30 -12.77 -9.86 -10.21
N LEU A 31 -12.95 -9.33 -8.99
CA LEU A 31 -14.20 -9.50 -8.24
C LEU A 31 -15.39 -8.86 -8.97
N ASP A 32 -15.25 -7.62 -9.44
CA ASP A 32 -16.33 -6.93 -10.16
C ASP A 32 -16.76 -7.71 -11.42
N GLU A 33 -15.81 -8.24 -12.20
CA GLU A 33 -16.09 -9.08 -13.37
C GLU A 33 -16.80 -10.40 -13.00
N ASN A 34 -16.37 -11.06 -11.93
CA ASN A 34 -16.94 -12.35 -11.53
C ASN A 34 -18.34 -12.23 -10.91
N PHE A 35 -18.64 -11.13 -10.22
CA PHE A 35 -19.94 -10.89 -9.60
C PHE A 35 -20.90 -10.06 -10.47
N GLY A 36 -20.44 -9.55 -11.61
CA GLY A 36 -21.26 -8.76 -12.55
C GLY A 36 -21.78 -7.45 -11.95
N VAL A 37 -21.14 -6.95 -10.89
CA VAL A 37 -21.48 -5.69 -10.24
C VAL A 37 -20.77 -4.53 -10.93
N ALA A 38 -21.35 -3.34 -10.82
CA ALA A 38 -20.65 -2.08 -11.11
C ALA A 38 -19.30 -2.03 -10.34
N PRO A 39 -18.31 -1.19 -10.73
CA PRO A 39 -16.92 -1.27 -10.25
C PRO A 39 -16.74 -0.87 -8.77
N VAL A 40 -17.41 -1.58 -7.88
CA VAL A 40 -17.52 -1.30 -6.44
C VAL A 40 -16.35 -1.96 -5.72
N PHE A 41 -15.98 -3.18 -6.10
CA PHE A 41 -14.82 -3.86 -5.53
C PHE A 41 -13.50 -3.25 -6.01
N LEU A 42 -13.44 -2.72 -7.23
CA LEU A 42 -12.30 -1.95 -7.74
C LEU A 42 -12.11 -0.67 -6.93
N LEU A 43 -13.19 0.12 -6.74
CA LEU A 43 -13.13 1.34 -5.92
C LEU A 43 -12.76 1.00 -4.46
N GLY A 44 -13.36 -0.05 -3.90
CA GLY A 44 -13.01 -0.56 -2.58
C GLY A 44 -11.54 -1.00 -2.49
N GLY A 45 -11.05 -1.72 -3.50
CA GLY A 45 -9.68 -2.21 -3.59
C GLY A 45 -8.65 -1.09 -3.67
N ILE A 46 -8.93 -0.02 -4.43
CA ILE A 46 -8.09 1.19 -4.48
C ILE A 46 -8.05 1.86 -3.10
N LEU A 47 -9.21 2.08 -2.48
CA LEU A 47 -9.30 2.71 -1.16
C LEU A 47 -8.58 1.89 -0.09
N LEU A 48 -8.73 0.56 -0.12
CA LEU A 48 -8.03 -0.37 0.77
C LEU A 48 -6.52 -0.40 0.52
N GLY A 49 -6.07 -0.33 -0.74
CA GLY A 49 -4.64 -0.26 -1.07
C GLY A 49 -3.98 1.02 -0.56
N LEU A 50 -4.67 2.17 -0.71
CA LEU A 50 -4.22 3.45 -0.17
C LEU A 50 -4.25 3.49 1.36
N ALA A 51 -5.35 3.06 1.98
CA ALA A 51 -5.47 3.03 3.43
C ALA A 51 -4.47 2.04 4.06
N GLY A 52 -4.31 0.87 3.46
CA GLY A 52 -3.40 -0.18 3.91
C GLY A 52 -1.94 0.27 3.82
N SER A 53 -1.52 0.88 2.71
CA SER A 53 -0.16 1.41 2.60
C SER A 53 0.12 2.54 3.59
N GLY A 54 -0.83 3.46 3.80
CA GLY A 54 -0.73 4.49 4.84
C GLY A 54 -0.64 3.92 6.25
N TYR A 55 -1.42 2.87 6.54
CA TYR A 55 -1.37 2.17 7.83
C TYR A 55 -0.02 1.48 8.08
N VAL A 56 0.54 0.80 7.07
CA VAL A 56 1.87 0.19 7.16
C VAL A 56 2.92 1.26 7.43
N MET A 57 2.86 2.39 6.74
CA MET A 57 3.75 3.53 6.97
C MET A 57 3.67 4.02 8.41
N TYR A 58 2.46 4.26 8.91
CA TYR A 58 2.22 4.69 10.28
C TYR A 58 2.80 3.70 11.29
N MET A 59 2.63 2.40 11.04
CA MET A 59 3.13 1.34 11.91
C MET A 59 4.67 1.32 11.94
N ILE A 60 5.33 1.51 10.80
CA ILE A 60 6.81 1.61 10.71
C ILE A 60 7.30 2.82 11.49
N PHE A 61 6.68 3.99 11.31
CA PHE A 61 7.04 5.20 12.06
C PHE A 61 6.86 5.02 13.57
N LYS A 62 5.76 4.41 13.99
CA LYS A 62 5.51 4.11 15.40
C LYS A 62 6.57 3.14 15.96
N TRP A 63 6.97 2.13 15.18
CA TRP A 63 7.97 1.15 15.59
C TRP A 63 9.34 1.80 15.79
N GLN A 64 9.72 2.76 14.94
CA GLN A 64 10.96 3.52 15.11
C GLN A 64 10.96 4.33 16.40
N GLN A 65 9.87 5.05 16.72
CA GLN A 65 9.80 5.87 17.95
C GLN A 65 9.85 5.04 19.24
N GLY A 66 9.38 3.78 19.22
CA GLY A 66 9.44 2.89 20.38
C GLY A 66 10.79 2.19 20.59
N ALA A 67 11.67 2.20 19.59
CA ALA A 67 13.01 1.62 19.69
C ALA A 67 14.05 2.60 20.25
N ASP A 68 13.72 3.90 20.24
CA ASP A 68 14.62 5.00 20.62
C ASP A 68 14.33 5.57 22.04
N GLY A 69 13.43 4.93 22.80
CA GLY A 69 12.94 5.37 24.12
C GLY A 69 13.33 4.47 25.28
#